data_AF-A0A2E1DMJ7-F1
#
_entry.id   AF-A0A2E1DMJ7-F1
#
_cell.length_a   1.000
_cell.length_b   1.000
_cell.length_c   1.000
_cell.angle_alpha   90.00
_cell.angle_beta   90.00
_cell.angle_gamma   90.00
#
_symmetry.space_group_name_H-M   'P 1'
#
loop_
_entity.id
_entity.type
_entity.pdbx_description
1 polymer ?
#
loop_
_entity_poly.entity_id
_entity_poly.type
_entity_poly.pdbx_seq_one_letter_code
_entity_poly.pdbx_strand_id
1 'polypeptide(L)' 'MTEFRRTGIHHVAYACRDIEATRHFYEDLMGMPLVHTEVKREEDSYFRHLFFDTGDGSC' A
#
# COMPACT_ATOMS: atom_id res chain seq x y z
N MET A 1 18.20 29.76 -2.61
CA MET A 1 18.59 28.36 -2.86
C MET A 1 17.53 27.51 -2.17
N THR A 2 16.72 26.77 -2.91
CA THR A 2 15.67 25.93 -2.30
C THR A 2 16.33 24.71 -1.66
N GLU A 3 16.15 24.56 -0.35
CA GLU A 3 16.70 23.46 0.42
C GLU A 3 16.02 22.14 -0.01
N PHE A 4 16.81 21.16 -0.44
CA PHE A 4 16.29 19.83 -0.82
C PHE A 4 16.11 18.99 0.43
N ARG A 5 14.91 19.02 1.03
CA ARG A 5 14.57 18.21 2.19
C ARG A 5 14.15 16.80 1.75
N ARG A 6 14.90 15.78 2.17
CA ARG A 6 14.47 14.38 2.04
C ARG A 6 13.32 14.11 3.02
N THR A 7 12.17 13.70 2.51
CA THR A 7 10.89 13.59 3.25
C THR A 7 10.67 12.26 3.96
N GLY A 8 11.61 11.31 3.86
CA GLY A 8 11.51 10.00 4.51
C GLY A 8 11.26 8.86 3.52
N ILE A 9 10.61 7.80 3.99
CA ILE A 9 10.17 6.66 3.16
C ILE A 9 8.86 7.04 2.49
N HIS A 10 8.74 6.79 1.19
CA HIS A 10 7.52 7.08 0.43
C HIS A 10 6.44 6.00 0.63
N HIS A 11 6.79 4.72 0.47
CA HIS A 11 6.00 3.56 0.85
C HIS A 11 6.87 2.30 0.88
N VAL A 12 6.32 1.19 1.38
CA VAL A 12 6.90 -0.15 1.29
C VAL A 12 5.89 -1.11 0.68
N ALA A 13 6.33 -1.96 -0.25
CA ALA A 13 5.46 -2.90 -0.95
C ALA A 13 6.01 -4.32 -0.80
N TYR A 14 5.11 -5.26 -0.47
CA TYR A 14 5.43 -6.67 -0.30
C TYR A 14 4.44 -7.53 -1.09
N ALA A 15 4.93 -8.59 -1.72
CA ALA A 15 4.06 -9.60 -2.31
C ALA A 15 3.36 -10.39 -1.20
N CYS A 16 2.07 -10.66 -1.39
CA CYS A 16 1.29 -11.47 -0.47
C CYS A 16 0.62 -12.64 -1.21
N ARG A 17 0.31 -13.70 -0.48
CA ARG A 17 -0.41 -14.87 -1.01
C ARG A 17 -1.92 -14.68 -1.02
N ASP A 18 -2.44 -13.98 -0.01
CA ASP A 18 -3.86 -13.78 0.25
C ASP A 18 -4.12 -12.31 0.57
N ILE A 19 -4.89 -11.65 -0.29
CA ILE A 19 -5.19 -10.22 -0.19
C ILE A 19 -6.21 -9.92 0.89
N GLU A 20 -7.13 -10.85 1.20
CA GLU A 20 -8.14 -10.63 2.25
C GLU A 20 -7.53 -10.81 3.63
N ALA A 21 -6.63 -11.79 3.79
CA ALA A 21 -5.85 -11.91 5.02
C ALA A 21 -4.98 -10.67 5.27
N THR A 22 -4.41 -10.11 4.20
CA THR A 22 -3.62 -8.87 4.27
C THR A 22 -4.48 -7.65 4.61
N ARG A 23 -5.63 -7.49 3.96
CA ARG A 23 -6.61 -6.43 4.27
C ARG A 23 -7.08 -6.54 5.72
N HIS A 24 -7.48 -7.72 6.17
CA HIS A 24 -7.91 -7.94 7.55
C HIS A 24 -6.84 -7.51 8.57
N PHE A 25 -5.58 -7.86 8.34
CA PHE A 25 -4.50 -7.47 9.23
C PHE A 25 -4.30 -5.94 9.27
N TYR A 26 -4.12 -5.29 8.12
CA TYR A 26 -3.83 -3.87 8.08
C TYR A 26 -5.04 -3.00 8.43
N GLU A 27 -6.22 -3.31 7.90
CA GLU A 27 -7.43 -2.51 8.09
C GLU A 27 -8.12 -2.81 9.42
N ASP A 28 -8.49 -4.07 9.67
CA ASP A 28 -9.34 -4.40 10.81
C ASP A 28 -8.55 -4.48 12.13
N LEU A 29 -7.31 -4.99 12.10
CA LEU A 29 -6.51 -5.18 13.32
C LEU A 29 -5.59 -4.00 13.62
N MET A 30 -4.96 -3.41 12.59
CA MET A 30 -4.02 -2.29 12.74
C MET A 30 -4.66 -0.92 12.56
N GLY A 31 -5.89 -0.85 12.03
CA GLY A 31 -6.61 0.42 11.81
C GLY A 31 -6.05 1.26 10.67
N MET A 32 -5.29 0.66 9.75
CA MET A 32 -4.74 1.29 8.55
C MET A 32 -5.73 1.10 7.40
N PRO A 33 -6.57 2.09 7.05
CA PRO A 33 -7.66 1.90 6.11
C PRO A 33 -7.13 1.62 4.69
N LEU A 34 -7.82 0.73 3.96
CA LEU A 34 -7.55 0.53 2.53
C LEU A 34 -8.05 1.75 1.75
N VAL A 35 -7.13 2.55 1.22
CA VAL A 35 -7.45 3.82 0.54
C VAL A 35 -7.47 3.72 -0.98
N HIS A 36 -6.77 2.73 -1.55
CA HIS A 36 -6.72 2.53 -3.00
C HIS A 36 -6.44 1.08 -3.36
N THR A 37 -6.95 0.66 -4.52
CA THR A 37 -6.69 -0.67 -5.09
C THR A 37 -6.47 -0.55 -6.59
N GLU A 38 -5.36 -1.10 -7.06
CA GLU A 38 -5.05 -1.19 -8.47
C GLU A 38 -5.10 -2.64 -8.96
N VAL A 39 -5.56 -2.82 -10.19
CA VAL A 39 -5.44 -4.09 -10.91
C VAL A 39 -4.53 -3.85 -12.10
N LYS A 40 -3.40 -4.56 -12.14
CA LYS A 40 -2.43 -4.46 -13.23
C LYS A 40 -2.27 -5.80 -13.91
N ARG A 41 -2.07 -5.73 -15.23
CA ARG A 41 -1.71 -6.88 -16.04
C ARG A 41 -0.19 -7.02 -16.03
N GLU A 42 0.29 -8.21 -15.72
CA GLU A 42 1.70 -8.59 -15.78
C GLU A 42 1.80 -9.77 -16.75
N GLU A 43 2.34 -9.51 -17.95
CA GLU A 43 2.40 -10.48 -19.06
C GLU A 43 1.01 -11.09 -19.37
N ASP A 44 0.84 -12.39 -19.09
CA ASP A 44 -0.40 -13.15 -19.29
C ASP A 44 -1.21 -13.35 -17.99
N SER A 45 -0.88 -12.59 -16.95
CA SER A 45 -1.50 -12.65 -15.64
C SER A 45 -1.97 -11.28 -15.14
N TYR A 46 -2.68 -11.26 -14.02
CA TYR A 46 -3.09 -10.04 -13.33
C TYR A 46 -2.70 -10.12 -11.86
N PHE A 47 -2.34 -8.97 -11.28
CA PHE A 47 -2.19 -8.83 -9.84
C PHE A 47 -2.99 -7.65 -9.32
N ARG A 48 -3.31 -7.71 -8.02
CA ARG A 48 -3.92 -6.60 -7.29
C ARG A 48 -2.87 -5.97 -6.39
N HIS A 49 -2.85 -4.64 -6.36
CA HIS A 49 -2.01 -3.86 -5.47
C HIS A 49 -2.91 -3.07 -4.51
N LEU A 50 -2.75 -3.31 -3.21
CA LEU A 50 -3.55 -2.69 -2.15
C LEU A 50 -2.71 -1.61 -1.46
N PHE A 51 -3.30 -0.44 -1.24
CA PHE A 51 -2.64 0.69 -0.58
C PHE A 51 -3.37 1.04 0.71
N PHE A 52 -2.64 1.05 1.82
CA PHE A 52 -3.18 1.33 3.15
C PHE A 52 -2.57 2.61 3.71
N ASP A 53 -3.40 3.47 4.33
CA ASP A 53 -2.92 4.71 4.97
C ASP A 53 -2.27 4.41 6.33
N THR A 54 -1.08 4.96 6.57
CA THR A 54 -0.34 4.81 7.82
C THR A 54 -0.76 5.77 8.94
N GLY A 55 -1.76 6.62 8.68
CA GLY A 55 -2.38 7.53 9.65
C GLY A 55 -2.04 9.01 9.44
N ASP A 56 -1.22 9.33 8.43
CA ASP A 56 -0.83 10.70 8.07
C ASP A 56 -1.21 11.08 6.63
N GLY A 57 -2.00 10.23 5.95
CA GLY A 57 -2.39 10.41 4.56
C GLY A 57 -1.35 9.89 3.56
N SER A 58 -0.29 9.22 4.02
CA SER A 58 0.67 8.53 3.16
C SER A 58 0.32 7.04 2.99
N CYS A 59 0.56 6.51 1.79
CA CYS A 59 0.35 5.11 1.43
C CYS A 59 1.37 4.60 0.40
#